data_AF-A0A7W1BPS0-F1
#
_entry.id   AF-A0A7W1BPS0-F1
#
_cell.length_a   1.000
_cell.length_b   1.000
_cell.length_c   1.000
_cell.angle_alpha   90.00
_cell.angle_beta   90.00
_cell.angle_gamma   90.00
#
_symmetry.space_group_name_H-M   'P 1'
#
loop_
_entity.id
_entity.type
_entity.pdbx_description
1 polymer ?
#
loop_
_entity_poly.entity_id
_entity_poly.type
_entity_poly.pdbx_seq_one_letter_code
_entity_poly.pdbx_strand_id
1 'polypeptide(L)'
;MRALVARANIEPAEMSDEDLERVGALAEKLGDTQLRSHVFGARSGAAFERHCFHEAAAWSERRLALLSDVDDPDQLCEAYESGVPAALAVGRVGEARRLTGLHRDLSQRLSPHHQLHAISLSLEIADGLGDWGALAAVTGDVLDAVARNLATPCVRNSRGLLLLALSHLSLGDETRAFELEQEAERIAGLGYDTYLSGPRIRIALARGDRASAEALAELPVERSFVWGPAVFATRLDVLVALGRHDWIEREAPSLLQPGTLLEPFALRALGAARRDDELLSRADERFAELGLDWHAAQTERLLAGI
;
A
#
# COMPACT_ATOMS: atom_id res chain seq x y z
N MET A 1 5.79 -25.57 -14.92
CA MET A 1 6.78 -24.61 -14.37
C MET A 1 6.35 -23.18 -14.66
N ARG A 2 6.36 -22.69 -15.92
CA ARG A 2 5.84 -21.34 -16.26
C ARG A 2 4.43 -21.06 -15.72
N ALA A 3 3.52 -22.05 -15.79
CA ALA A 3 2.19 -21.92 -15.21
C ALA A 3 2.17 -21.82 -13.66
N LEU A 4 3.13 -22.47 -12.97
CA LEU A 4 3.21 -22.43 -11.51
C LEU A 4 3.83 -21.11 -11.03
N VAL A 5 4.78 -20.57 -11.80
CA VAL A 5 5.39 -19.25 -11.59
C VAL A 5 4.38 -18.14 -11.89
N ALA A 6 3.63 -18.26 -12.99
CA ALA A 6 2.54 -17.34 -13.31
C ALA A 6 1.48 -17.33 -12.20
N ARG A 7 1.09 -18.51 -11.68
CA ARG A 7 0.18 -18.59 -10.53
C ARG A 7 0.77 -17.94 -9.27
N ALA A 8 2.05 -18.18 -8.98
CA ALA A 8 2.74 -17.54 -7.87
C ALA A 8 2.84 -16.01 -7.99
N ASN A 9 2.86 -15.47 -9.22
CA ASN A 9 2.85 -14.03 -9.46
C ASN A 9 1.44 -13.41 -9.37
N ILE A 10 0.39 -14.18 -9.63
CA ILE A 10 -1.01 -13.69 -9.62
C ILE A 10 -1.61 -13.80 -8.21
N GLU A 11 -1.36 -14.90 -7.51
CA GLU A 11 -1.93 -15.26 -6.20
C GLU A 11 -0.82 -15.78 -5.25
N PRO A 12 0.14 -14.93 -4.86
CA PRO A 12 1.26 -15.36 -4.02
C PRO A 12 0.83 -15.88 -2.65
N ALA A 13 -0.28 -15.38 -2.09
CA ALA A 13 -0.81 -15.82 -0.80
C ALA A 13 -1.34 -17.26 -0.80
N GLU A 14 -1.76 -17.78 -1.97
CA GLU A 14 -2.29 -19.14 -2.12
C GLU A 14 -1.20 -20.19 -2.39
N MET A 15 0.04 -19.73 -2.58
CA MET A 15 1.19 -20.62 -2.76
C MET A 15 1.65 -21.17 -1.41
N SER A 16 1.78 -22.50 -1.32
CA SER A 16 2.44 -23.12 -0.18
C SER A 16 3.94 -22.80 -0.18
N ASP A 17 4.56 -22.80 1.00
CA ASP A 17 6.01 -22.60 1.12
C ASP A 17 6.78 -23.71 0.41
N GLU A 18 6.27 -24.94 0.48
CA GLU A 18 6.82 -26.10 -0.24
C GLU A 18 6.81 -25.87 -1.77
N ASP A 19 5.73 -25.29 -2.31
CA ASP A 19 5.66 -24.96 -3.72
C ASP A 19 6.65 -23.84 -4.09
N LEU A 20 6.76 -22.78 -3.29
CA LEU A 20 7.73 -21.69 -3.50
C LEU A 20 9.18 -22.17 -3.37
N GLU A 21 9.46 -23.15 -2.51
CA GLU A 21 10.74 -23.87 -2.40
C GLU A 21 11.02 -24.71 -3.62
N ARG A 22 10.05 -25.51 -4.06
CA ARG A 22 10.20 -26.37 -5.22
C ARG A 22 10.45 -25.57 -6.49
N VAL A 23 9.77 -24.44 -6.70
CA VAL A 23 10.02 -23.56 -7.84
C VAL A 23 11.40 -22.90 -7.73
N GLY A 24 11.77 -22.41 -6.54
CA GLY A 24 13.09 -21.81 -6.32
C GLY A 24 14.25 -22.75 -6.63
N ALA A 25 14.19 -23.98 -6.10
CA ALA A 25 15.20 -25.01 -6.36
C ALA A 25 15.28 -25.40 -7.85
N LEU A 26 14.15 -25.36 -8.56
CA LEU A 26 14.11 -25.61 -10.00
C LEU A 26 14.70 -24.44 -10.80
N ALA A 27 14.40 -23.20 -10.42
CA ALA A 27 14.95 -22.01 -11.05
C ALA A 27 16.48 -21.95 -10.91
N GLU A 28 16.99 -22.29 -9.72
CA GLU A 28 18.43 -22.38 -9.45
C GLU A 28 19.11 -23.45 -10.31
N LYS A 29 18.52 -24.65 -10.40
CA LYS A 29 19.04 -25.74 -11.26
C LYS A 29 19.11 -25.36 -12.75
N LEU A 30 18.21 -24.49 -13.20
CA LEU A 30 18.16 -24.04 -14.59
C LEU A 30 19.11 -22.87 -14.88
N GLY A 31 19.67 -22.23 -13.85
CA GLY A 31 20.52 -21.05 -14.02
C GLY A 31 19.78 -19.83 -14.61
N ASP A 32 18.44 -19.81 -14.51
CA ASP A 32 17.60 -18.77 -15.12
C ASP A 32 17.39 -17.61 -14.12
N THR A 33 18.14 -16.52 -14.30
CA THR A 33 18.08 -15.34 -13.44
C THR A 33 16.71 -14.68 -13.44
N GLN A 34 16.02 -14.63 -14.59
CA GLN A 34 14.71 -14.01 -14.68
C GLN A 34 13.69 -14.81 -13.87
N LEU A 35 13.71 -16.13 -14.01
CA LEU A 35 12.87 -17.03 -13.25
C LEU A 35 13.14 -16.93 -11.74
N ARG A 36 14.42 -16.83 -11.34
CA ARG A 36 14.80 -16.62 -9.93
C ARG A 36 14.27 -15.30 -9.38
N SER A 37 14.35 -14.22 -10.16
CA SER A 37 13.77 -12.92 -9.78
C SER A 37 12.26 -13.02 -9.51
N HIS A 38 11.51 -13.69 -10.38
CA HIS A 38 10.07 -13.86 -10.16
C HIS A 38 9.76 -14.68 -8.91
N VAL A 39 10.53 -15.75 -8.64
CA VAL A 39 10.37 -16.52 -7.39
C VAL A 39 10.60 -15.65 -6.16
N PHE A 40 11.63 -14.79 -6.16
CA PHE A 40 11.88 -13.89 -5.04
C PHE A 40 10.77 -12.84 -4.90
N GLY A 41 10.22 -12.33 -6.00
CA GLY A 41 9.04 -11.47 -6.00
C GLY A 41 7.82 -12.13 -5.37
N ALA A 42 7.50 -13.36 -5.79
CA ALA A 42 6.38 -14.13 -5.24
C ALA A 42 6.55 -14.43 -3.74
N ARG A 43 7.77 -14.77 -3.30
CA ARG A 43 8.07 -14.97 -1.87
C ARG A 43 7.92 -13.68 -1.07
N SER A 44 8.38 -12.55 -1.61
CA SER A 44 8.19 -11.24 -0.99
C SER A 44 6.70 -10.94 -0.82
N GLY A 45 5.90 -11.13 -1.87
CA GLY A 45 4.45 -10.91 -1.82
C GLY A 45 3.76 -11.84 -0.82
N ALA A 46 4.07 -13.13 -0.83
CA ALA A 46 3.48 -14.10 0.09
C ALA A 46 3.80 -13.78 1.56
N ALA A 47 5.06 -13.41 1.85
CA ALA A 47 5.46 -12.98 3.18
C ALA A 47 4.70 -11.71 3.60
N PHE A 48 4.54 -10.74 2.70
CA PHE A 48 3.81 -9.49 2.97
C PHE A 48 2.34 -9.75 3.31
N GLU A 49 1.64 -10.56 2.51
CA GLU A 49 0.21 -10.88 2.74
C GLU A 49 -0.01 -11.67 4.03
N ARG A 50 1.03 -12.34 4.56
CA ARG A 50 1.03 -12.99 5.88
C ARG A 50 1.53 -12.08 7.02
N HIS A 51 1.71 -10.80 6.71
CA HIS A 51 2.23 -9.75 7.59
C HIS A 51 3.70 -9.97 8.02
N CYS A 52 4.45 -10.89 7.42
CA CYS A 52 5.89 -11.08 7.70
C CYS A 52 6.74 -9.99 7.00
N PHE A 53 6.58 -8.72 7.38
CA PHE A 53 7.12 -7.57 6.63
C PHE A 53 8.65 -7.55 6.52
N HIS A 54 9.37 -7.93 7.59
CA HIS A 54 10.83 -8.04 7.55
C HIS A 54 11.30 -9.13 6.59
N GLU A 55 10.59 -10.26 6.52
CA GLU A 55 10.89 -11.33 5.56
C GLU A 55 10.58 -10.87 4.12
N ALA A 56 9.45 -10.19 3.91
CA ALA A 56 9.10 -9.62 2.61
C ALA A 56 10.20 -8.68 2.11
N ALA A 57 10.67 -7.76 2.97
CA ALA A 57 11.78 -6.86 2.65
C ALA A 57 13.07 -7.63 2.31
N ALA A 58 13.41 -8.67 3.07
CA ALA A 58 14.59 -9.48 2.79
C ALA A 58 14.52 -10.22 1.44
N TRP A 59 13.35 -10.74 1.05
CA TRP A 59 13.15 -11.34 -0.27
C TRP A 59 13.21 -10.30 -1.39
N SER A 60 12.65 -9.12 -1.16
CA SER A 60 12.75 -7.99 -2.10
C SER A 60 14.20 -7.57 -2.32
N GLU A 61 15.01 -7.42 -1.28
CA GLU A 61 16.44 -7.10 -1.40
C GLU A 61 17.20 -8.14 -2.22
N ARG A 62 16.94 -9.43 -1.97
CA ARG A 62 17.55 -10.52 -2.74
C ARG A 62 17.15 -10.46 -4.21
N ARG A 63 15.90 -10.08 -4.51
CA ARG A 63 15.43 -9.85 -5.88
C ARG A 63 16.18 -8.70 -6.54
N LEU A 64 16.27 -7.55 -5.86
CA LEU A 64 16.94 -6.36 -6.38
C LEU A 64 18.43 -6.61 -6.68
N ALA A 65 19.09 -7.46 -5.88
CA ALA A 65 20.49 -7.86 -6.10
C ALA A 65 20.70 -8.71 -7.37
N LEU A 66 19.66 -9.31 -7.95
CA LEU A 66 19.76 -10.07 -9.21
C LEU A 66 19.60 -9.19 -10.46
N LEU A 67 19.15 -7.95 -10.31
CA LEU A 67 18.70 -7.15 -11.45
C LEU A 67 19.83 -6.61 -12.33
N SER A 68 21.09 -6.66 -11.87
CA SER A 68 22.24 -6.30 -12.72
C SER A 68 22.36 -7.18 -13.96
N ASP A 69 21.78 -8.38 -13.91
CA ASP A 69 21.86 -9.40 -14.96
C ASP A 69 20.51 -9.57 -15.68
N VAL A 70 19.58 -8.61 -15.52
CA VAL A 70 18.24 -8.61 -16.14
C VAL A 70 18.14 -7.46 -17.14
N ASP A 71 17.98 -7.79 -18.43
CA ASP A 71 17.87 -6.80 -19.51
C ASP A 71 16.43 -6.36 -19.82
N ASP A 72 15.43 -7.11 -19.36
CA ASP A 72 14.02 -6.85 -19.68
C ASP A 72 13.48 -5.65 -18.88
N PRO A 73 13.13 -4.52 -19.53
CA PRO A 73 12.66 -3.33 -18.84
C PRO A 73 11.32 -3.53 -18.12
N ASP A 74 10.45 -4.41 -18.61
CA ASP A 74 9.16 -4.67 -17.95
C ASP A 74 9.39 -5.42 -16.63
N GLN A 75 10.30 -6.39 -16.64
CA GLN A 75 10.70 -7.12 -15.44
C GLN A 75 11.40 -6.23 -14.41
N LEU A 76 12.25 -5.30 -14.86
CA LEU A 76 12.88 -4.32 -13.98
C LEU A 76 11.85 -3.39 -13.34
N CYS A 77 10.88 -2.87 -14.12
CA CYS A 77 9.76 -2.08 -13.58
C CYS A 77 9.00 -2.87 -12.52
N GLU A 78 8.59 -4.10 -12.81
CA GLU A 78 7.86 -4.96 -11.86
C GLU A 78 8.67 -5.23 -10.58
N ALA A 79 9.99 -5.39 -10.68
CA ALA A 79 10.86 -5.56 -9.51
C ALA A 79 10.95 -4.31 -8.64
N TYR A 80 11.05 -3.13 -9.24
CA TYR A 80 11.04 -1.87 -8.49
C TYR A 80 9.66 -1.60 -7.89
N GLU A 81 8.58 -1.82 -8.64
CA GLU A 81 7.19 -1.66 -8.19
C GLU A 81 6.93 -2.51 -6.94
N SER A 82 7.23 -3.81 -7.02
CA SER A 82 7.00 -4.76 -5.91
C SER A 82 7.94 -4.51 -4.71
N GLY A 83 9.08 -3.86 -4.91
CA GLY A 83 9.98 -3.53 -3.80
C GLY A 83 9.54 -2.33 -2.96
N VAL A 84 8.80 -1.38 -3.53
CA VAL A 84 8.26 -0.21 -2.81
C VAL A 84 7.45 -0.59 -1.57
N PRO A 85 6.38 -1.41 -1.65
CA PRO A 85 5.56 -1.75 -0.49
C PRO A 85 6.36 -2.50 0.58
N ALA A 86 7.26 -3.41 0.18
CA ALA A 86 8.11 -4.16 1.11
C ALA A 86 9.07 -3.24 1.87
N ALA A 87 9.74 -2.30 1.18
CA ALA A 87 10.61 -1.32 1.81
C ALA A 87 9.83 -0.38 2.74
N LEU A 88 8.64 0.08 2.32
CA LEU A 88 7.82 0.98 3.10
C LEU A 88 7.30 0.32 4.38
N ALA A 89 6.90 -0.95 4.34
CA ALA A 89 6.39 -1.66 5.52
C ALA A 89 7.41 -1.79 6.66
N VAL A 90 8.72 -1.81 6.36
CA VAL A 90 9.79 -1.82 7.36
C VAL A 90 10.40 -0.43 7.61
N GLY A 91 9.65 0.64 7.31
CA GLY A 91 10.05 2.02 7.59
C GLY A 91 11.16 2.58 6.70
N ARG A 92 11.58 1.87 5.64
CA ARG A 92 12.68 2.30 4.75
C ARG A 92 12.18 3.23 3.64
N VAL A 93 11.65 4.39 4.04
CA VAL A 93 11.06 5.39 3.14
C VAL A 93 12.02 5.87 2.06
N GLY A 94 13.30 6.08 2.41
CA GLY A 94 14.33 6.49 1.46
C GLY A 94 14.54 5.46 0.34
N GLU A 95 14.50 4.17 0.68
CA GLU A 95 14.61 3.09 -0.29
C GLU A 95 13.36 2.99 -1.17
N ALA A 96 12.16 3.08 -0.56
CA ALA A 96 10.90 3.12 -1.32
C ALA A 96 10.92 4.26 -2.37
N ARG A 97 11.35 5.47 -1.98
CA ARG A 97 11.50 6.61 -2.89
C ARG A 97 12.54 6.36 -3.99
N ARG A 98 13.68 5.73 -3.65
CA ARG A 98 14.72 5.36 -4.62
C ARG A 98 14.17 4.40 -5.67
N LEU A 99 13.45 3.36 -5.26
CA LEU A 99 12.83 2.37 -6.15
C LEU A 99 11.77 3.02 -7.04
N THR A 100 10.93 3.90 -6.49
CA THR A 100 9.98 4.67 -7.29
C THR A 100 10.67 5.55 -8.34
N GLY A 101 11.82 6.17 -7.99
CA GLY A 101 12.63 6.95 -8.94
C GLY A 101 13.17 6.08 -10.09
N LEU A 102 13.75 4.91 -9.76
CA LEU A 102 14.24 3.96 -10.76
C LEU A 102 13.12 3.46 -11.68
N HIS A 103 11.96 3.12 -11.12
CA HIS A 103 10.78 2.76 -11.89
C HIS A 103 10.36 3.90 -12.82
N ARG A 104 10.31 5.14 -12.31
CA ARG A 104 9.92 6.31 -13.09
C ARG A 104 10.84 6.51 -14.28
N ASP A 105 12.15 6.56 -14.06
CA ASP A 105 13.14 6.78 -15.11
C ASP A 105 13.05 5.73 -16.21
N LEU A 106 12.83 4.46 -15.83
CA LEU A 106 12.65 3.38 -16.78
C LEU A 106 11.33 3.49 -17.56
N SER A 107 10.22 3.74 -16.84
CA SER A 107 8.86 3.79 -17.40
C SER A 107 8.61 4.94 -18.38
N GLN A 108 9.42 6.01 -18.35
CA GLN A 108 9.29 7.16 -19.26
C GLN A 108 9.31 6.75 -20.74
N ARG A 109 10.01 5.67 -21.07
CA ARG A 109 10.14 5.15 -22.45
C ARG A 109 9.20 3.99 -22.75
N LEU A 110 8.37 3.60 -21.78
CA LEU A 110 7.42 2.50 -21.89
C LEU A 110 5.99 3.04 -22.12
N SER A 111 5.00 2.16 -22.02
CA SER A 111 3.59 2.50 -22.26
C SER A 111 3.03 3.50 -21.24
N PRO A 112 1.92 4.21 -21.56
CA PRO A 112 1.20 5.05 -20.61
C PRO A 112 0.83 4.33 -19.30
N HIS A 113 0.62 3.03 -19.36
CA HIS A 113 0.31 2.19 -18.20
C HIS A 113 1.48 2.12 -17.21
N HIS A 114 2.70 1.90 -17.70
CA HIS A 114 3.90 1.92 -16.86
C HIS A 114 4.14 3.30 -16.25
N GLN A 115 3.88 4.37 -17.01
CA GLN A 115 4.01 5.74 -16.52
C GLN A 115 2.99 6.05 -15.41
N LEU A 116 1.76 5.54 -15.54
CA LEU A 116 0.75 5.64 -14.48
C LEU A 116 1.22 4.94 -13.20
N HIS A 117 1.75 3.72 -13.30
CA HIS A 117 2.28 3.01 -12.12
C HIS A 117 3.39 3.81 -11.43
N ALA A 118 4.30 4.42 -12.21
CA ALA A 118 5.38 5.22 -11.65
C ALA A 118 4.89 6.41 -10.81
N ILE A 119 3.85 7.12 -11.26
CA ILE A 119 3.27 8.22 -10.47
C ILE A 119 2.48 7.68 -9.28
N SER A 120 1.69 6.61 -9.45
CA SER A 120 0.91 6.00 -8.38
C SER A 120 1.75 5.50 -7.21
N LEU A 121 2.93 4.92 -7.47
CA LEU A 121 3.85 4.51 -6.40
C LEU A 121 4.27 5.67 -5.50
N SER A 122 4.43 6.86 -6.07
CA SER A 122 4.72 8.08 -5.29
C SER A 122 3.51 8.48 -4.43
N LEU A 123 2.29 8.31 -4.97
CA LEU A 123 1.06 8.60 -4.23
C LEU A 123 0.86 7.62 -3.07
N GLU A 124 1.12 6.33 -3.28
CA GLU A 124 0.98 5.28 -2.26
C GLU A 124 1.98 5.46 -1.10
N ILE A 125 3.21 5.92 -1.40
CA ILE A 125 4.17 6.32 -0.36
C ILE A 125 3.61 7.52 0.42
N ALA A 126 3.16 8.57 -0.26
CA ALA A 126 2.67 9.78 0.40
C ALA A 126 1.41 9.51 1.25
N ASP A 127 0.50 8.65 0.79
CA ASP A 127 -0.66 8.16 1.56
C ASP A 127 -0.22 7.46 2.85
N GLY A 128 0.74 6.53 2.76
CA GLY A 128 1.30 5.86 3.93
C GLY A 128 1.91 6.82 4.95
N LEU A 129 2.50 7.93 4.49
CA LEU A 129 3.13 8.93 5.34
C LEU A 129 2.16 10.04 5.82
N GLY A 130 0.98 10.14 5.25
CA GLY A 130 0.06 11.25 5.50
C GLY A 130 0.53 12.60 4.91
N ASP A 131 1.33 12.57 3.83
CA ASP A 131 1.86 13.76 3.16
C ASP A 131 0.87 14.31 2.12
N TRP A 132 -0.23 14.89 2.61
CA TRP A 132 -1.30 15.41 1.77
C TRP A 132 -0.85 16.61 0.92
N GLY A 133 0.10 17.40 1.42
CA GLY A 133 0.67 18.52 0.66
C GLY A 133 1.39 18.06 -0.60
N ALA A 134 2.22 17.02 -0.49
CA ALA A 134 2.91 16.43 -1.64
C ALA A 134 1.93 15.81 -2.64
N LEU A 135 0.87 15.13 -2.17
CA LEU A 135 -0.18 14.58 -3.02
C LEU A 135 -0.93 15.67 -3.79
N ALA A 136 -1.41 16.72 -3.09
CA ALA A 136 -2.17 17.79 -3.73
C ALA A 136 -1.33 18.53 -4.79
N ALA A 137 -0.03 18.71 -4.55
CA ALA A 137 0.88 19.39 -5.46
C ALA A 137 1.02 18.72 -6.84
N VAL A 138 0.82 17.41 -6.95
CA VAL A 138 0.96 16.64 -8.20
C VAL A 138 -0.36 16.38 -8.92
N THR A 139 -1.45 17.06 -8.53
CA THR A 139 -2.81 16.85 -9.07
C THR A 139 -2.86 16.88 -10.60
N GLY A 140 -2.21 17.88 -11.23
CA GLY A 140 -2.20 18.02 -12.68
C GLY A 140 -1.53 16.84 -13.39
N ASP A 141 -0.35 16.44 -12.90
CA ASP A 141 0.44 15.34 -13.49
C ASP A 141 -0.31 14.00 -13.42
N VAL A 142 -1.02 13.75 -12.32
CA VAL A 142 -1.84 12.54 -12.15
C VAL A 142 -3.03 12.55 -13.10
N LEU A 143 -3.75 13.66 -13.22
CA LEU A 143 -4.88 13.77 -14.15
C LEU A 143 -4.44 13.49 -15.59
N ASP A 144 -3.31 14.06 -16.00
CA ASP A 144 -2.72 13.81 -17.31
C ASP A 144 -2.32 12.34 -17.50
N ALA A 145 -1.72 11.72 -16.48
CA ALA A 145 -1.34 10.30 -16.52
C ALA A 145 -2.57 9.39 -16.61
N VAL A 146 -3.61 9.64 -15.82
CA VAL A 146 -4.89 8.90 -15.88
C VAL A 146 -5.51 9.03 -17.26
N ALA A 147 -5.62 10.26 -17.79
CA ALA A 147 -6.18 10.51 -19.11
C ALA A 147 -5.46 9.73 -20.21
N ARG A 148 -4.12 9.69 -20.19
CA ARG A 148 -3.32 8.91 -21.14
C ARG A 148 -3.49 7.40 -20.98
N ASN A 149 -3.85 6.92 -19.79
CA ASN A 149 -4.01 5.50 -19.49
C ASN A 149 -5.47 5.00 -19.61
N LEU A 150 -6.47 5.85 -19.87
CA LEU A 150 -7.89 5.44 -19.87
C LEU A 150 -8.22 4.26 -20.81
N ALA A 151 -7.46 4.07 -21.89
CA ALA A 151 -7.61 2.93 -22.79
C ALA A 151 -7.17 1.57 -22.18
N THR A 152 -6.43 1.59 -21.08
CA THR A 152 -5.96 0.39 -20.35
C THR A 152 -6.60 0.37 -18.96
N PRO A 153 -7.61 -0.50 -18.72
CA PRO A 153 -8.27 -0.61 -17.42
C PRO A 153 -7.26 -0.89 -16.30
N CYS A 154 -7.21 -0.02 -15.31
CA CYS A 154 -6.32 -0.14 -14.17
C CYS A 154 -6.96 0.53 -12.94
N VAL A 155 -6.95 -0.16 -11.80
CA VAL A 155 -7.46 0.35 -10.52
C VAL A 155 -6.74 1.65 -10.11
N ARG A 156 -5.46 1.80 -10.46
CA ARG A 156 -4.67 3.00 -10.16
C ARG A 156 -5.20 4.27 -10.83
N ASN A 157 -5.98 4.16 -11.91
CA ASN A 157 -6.69 5.29 -12.49
C ASN A 157 -7.61 5.92 -11.43
N SER A 158 -8.60 5.17 -10.93
CA SER A 158 -9.53 5.65 -9.89
C SER A 158 -8.85 5.88 -8.55
N ARG A 159 -7.98 4.97 -8.13
CA ARG A 159 -7.31 5.07 -6.81
C ARG A 159 -6.47 6.33 -6.70
N GLY A 160 -5.72 6.68 -7.74
CA GLY A 160 -4.91 7.91 -7.76
C GLY A 160 -5.77 9.16 -7.58
N LEU A 161 -6.92 9.23 -8.25
CA LEU A 161 -7.86 10.34 -8.11
C LEU A 161 -8.49 10.42 -6.72
N LEU A 162 -8.82 9.28 -6.10
CA LEU A 162 -9.32 9.26 -4.72
C LEU A 162 -8.25 9.71 -3.71
N LEU A 163 -6.98 9.34 -3.90
CA LEU A 163 -5.88 9.83 -3.05
C LEU A 163 -5.69 11.34 -3.20
N LEU A 164 -5.83 11.88 -4.42
CA LEU A 164 -5.84 13.32 -4.62
C LEU A 164 -7.05 13.98 -3.95
N ALA A 165 -8.25 13.40 -4.09
CA ALA A 165 -9.43 13.92 -3.44
C ALA A 165 -9.26 14.01 -1.92
N LEU A 166 -8.77 12.93 -1.31
CA LEU A 166 -8.42 12.90 0.11
C LEU A 166 -7.39 13.98 0.48
N SER A 167 -6.39 14.20 -0.37
CA SER A 167 -5.37 15.24 -0.12
C SER A 167 -5.96 16.65 -0.13
N HIS A 168 -6.82 16.97 -1.10
CA HIS A 168 -7.51 18.26 -1.18
C HIS A 168 -8.49 18.45 -0.02
N LEU A 169 -9.23 17.40 0.33
CA LEU A 169 -10.12 17.38 1.49
C LEU A 169 -9.35 17.67 2.79
N SER A 170 -8.19 17.01 2.97
CA SER A 170 -7.34 17.20 4.15
C SER A 170 -6.73 18.59 4.25
N LEU A 171 -6.67 19.33 3.12
CA LEU A 171 -6.23 20.72 3.04
C LEU A 171 -7.40 21.72 3.04
N GLY A 172 -8.64 21.24 3.16
CA GLY A 172 -9.86 22.06 3.24
C GLY A 172 -10.50 22.44 1.90
N ASP A 173 -10.02 21.90 0.77
CA ASP A 173 -10.63 22.12 -0.54
C ASP A 173 -11.67 21.04 -0.86
N GLU A 174 -12.84 21.18 -0.24
CA GLU A 174 -13.99 20.27 -0.40
C GLU A 174 -14.47 20.20 -1.86
N THR A 175 -14.47 21.33 -2.56
CA THR A 175 -14.97 21.41 -3.94
C THR A 175 -14.08 20.57 -4.85
N ARG A 176 -12.76 20.74 -4.75
CA ARG A 176 -11.82 19.97 -5.55
C ARG A 176 -11.83 18.49 -5.19
N ALA A 177 -11.95 18.17 -3.90
CA ALA A 177 -12.10 16.79 -3.45
C ALA A 177 -13.30 16.10 -4.11
N PHE A 178 -14.47 16.75 -4.05
CA PHE A 178 -15.71 16.23 -4.63
C PHE A 178 -15.64 16.04 -6.15
N GLU A 179 -15.01 16.96 -6.89
CA GLU A 179 -14.78 16.81 -8.34
C GLU A 179 -13.94 15.57 -8.67
N LEU A 180 -12.84 15.38 -7.93
CA LEU A 180 -11.92 14.26 -8.12
C LEU A 180 -12.57 12.92 -7.76
N GLU A 181 -13.41 12.87 -6.72
CA GLU A 181 -14.19 11.67 -6.37
C GLU A 181 -15.17 11.28 -7.46
N GLN A 182 -15.92 12.25 -8.02
CA GLN A 182 -16.84 11.97 -9.11
C GLN A 182 -16.12 11.46 -10.37
N GLU A 183 -14.94 12.01 -10.67
CA GLU A 183 -14.09 11.51 -11.74
C GLU A 183 -13.64 10.06 -11.47
N ALA A 184 -13.15 9.80 -10.25
CA ALA A 184 -12.70 8.48 -9.84
C ALA A 184 -13.81 7.42 -9.95
N GLU A 185 -15.04 7.78 -9.57
CA GLU A 185 -16.20 6.91 -9.65
C GLU A 185 -16.57 6.60 -11.10
N ARG A 186 -16.53 7.60 -11.99
CA ARG A 186 -16.89 7.42 -13.40
C ARG A 186 -15.97 6.46 -14.13
N ILE A 187 -14.70 6.40 -13.74
CA ILE A 187 -13.68 5.54 -14.36
C ILE A 187 -13.49 4.21 -13.61
N ALA A 188 -14.09 4.06 -12.43
CA ALA A 188 -13.97 2.83 -11.64
C ALA A 188 -14.61 1.66 -12.39
N GLY A 189 -13.87 0.55 -12.48
CA GLY A 189 -14.35 -0.69 -13.05
C GLY A 189 -15.19 -1.49 -12.04
N LEU A 190 -16.03 -2.38 -12.57
CA LEU A 190 -16.76 -3.36 -11.75
C LEU A 190 -15.77 -4.21 -10.94
N GLY A 191 -16.04 -4.34 -9.63
CA GLY A 191 -15.21 -5.14 -8.72
C GLY A 191 -14.00 -4.41 -8.13
N TYR A 192 -13.91 -3.08 -8.29
CA TYR A 192 -12.83 -2.28 -7.69
C TYR A 192 -13.08 -1.92 -6.22
N ASP A 193 -14.24 -2.25 -5.65
CA ASP A 193 -14.68 -1.77 -4.33
C ASP A 193 -13.70 -2.11 -3.20
N THR A 194 -13.20 -3.35 -3.15
CA THR A 194 -12.21 -3.77 -2.13
C THR A 194 -10.90 -2.99 -2.27
N TYR A 195 -10.45 -2.75 -3.51
CA TYR A 195 -9.18 -2.06 -3.80
C TYR A 195 -9.24 -0.54 -3.61
N LEU A 196 -10.44 0.05 -3.67
CA LEU A 196 -10.66 1.48 -3.46
C LEU A 196 -11.12 1.80 -2.02
N SER A 197 -11.36 0.78 -1.20
CA SER A 197 -11.87 0.92 0.17
C SER A 197 -11.00 1.84 1.03
N GLY A 198 -9.67 1.70 1.02
CA GLY A 198 -8.76 2.52 1.84
C GLY A 198 -8.95 4.04 1.66
N PRO A 199 -8.73 4.60 0.46
CA PRO A 199 -8.97 6.02 0.22
C PRO A 199 -10.40 6.47 0.55
N ARG A 200 -11.41 5.65 0.19
CA ARG A 200 -12.83 5.96 0.48
C ARG A 200 -13.12 5.98 1.99
N ILE A 201 -12.51 5.09 2.77
CA ILE A 201 -12.61 5.08 4.24
C ILE A 201 -12.04 6.37 4.82
N ARG A 202 -10.83 6.78 4.39
CA ARG A 202 -10.22 8.02 4.89
C ARG A 202 -11.07 9.25 4.56
N ILE A 203 -11.64 9.31 3.36
CA ILE A 203 -12.58 10.37 2.96
C ILE A 203 -13.82 10.36 3.85
N ALA A 204 -14.44 9.20 4.06
CA ALA A 204 -15.62 9.06 4.91
C ALA A 204 -15.32 9.51 6.35
N LEU A 205 -14.19 9.10 6.93
CA LEU A 205 -13.75 9.55 8.25
C LEU A 205 -13.51 11.06 8.30
N ALA A 206 -12.85 11.64 7.27
CA ALA A 206 -12.59 13.07 7.21
C ALA A 206 -13.88 13.91 7.16
N ARG A 207 -14.94 13.40 6.52
CA ARG A 207 -16.28 14.03 6.48
C ARG A 207 -17.18 13.65 7.67
N GLY A 208 -16.73 12.74 8.53
CA GLY A 208 -17.55 12.19 9.60
C GLY A 208 -18.71 11.32 9.14
N ASP A 209 -18.65 10.79 7.91
CA ASP A 209 -19.64 9.85 7.38
C ASP A 209 -19.41 8.45 7.95
N ARG A 210 -19.92 8.26 9.17
CA ARG A 210 -19.79 7.00 9.90
C ARG A 210 -20.44 5.82 9.17
N ALA A 211 -21.56 6.03 8.48
CA ALA A 211 -22.29 4.96 7.80
C ALA A 211 -21.47 4.40 6.63
N SER A 212 -20.88 5.27 5.81
CA SER A 212 -19.98 4.84 4.74
C SER A 212 -18.70 4.22 5.29
N ALA A 213 -18.12 4.79 6.35
CA ALA A 213 -16.94 4.21 6.99
C ALA A 213 -17.20 2.78 7.50
N GLU A 214 -18.36 2.53 8.12
CA GLU A 214 -18.76 1.20 8.58
C GLU A 214 -18.96 0.21 7.42
N ALA A 215 -19.71 0.59 6.38
CA ALA A 215 -19.93 -0.27 5.22
C ALA A 215 -18.61 -0.65 4.51
N LEU A 216 -17.70 0.30 4.38
CA LEU A 216 -16.39 0.07 3.75
C LEU A 216 -15.46 -0.76 4.65
N ALA A 217 -15.56 -0.62 5.97
CA ALA A 217 -14.77 -1.41 6.92
C ALA A 217 -15.17 -2.90 6.90
N GLU A 218 -16.37 -3.26 6.46
CA GLU A 218 -16.76 -4.68 6.32
C GLU A 218 -16.12 -5.35 5.09
N LEU A 219 -15.55 -4.57 4.15
CA LEU A 219 -14.85 -5.12 2.99
C LEU A 219 -13.51 -5.75 3.39
N PRO A 220 -13.11 -6.87 2.76
CA PRO A 220 -11.82 -7.49 3.02
C PRO A 220 -10.67 -6.61 2.51
N VAL A 221 -9.53 -6.68 3.20
CA VAL A 221 -8.26 -6.19 2.68
C VAL A 221 -7.73 -7.24 1.70
N GLU A 222 -7.68 -6.89 0.42
CA GLU A 222 -7.17 -7.76 -0.65
C GLU A 222 -5.96 -7.15 -1.35
N ARG A 223 -5.04 -8.01 -1.79
CA ARG A 223 -3.79 -7.60 -2.47
C ARG A 223 -3.03 -6.53 -1.69
N SER A 224 -2.88 -6.72 -0.38
CA SER A 224 -2.23 -5.75 0.49
C SER A 224 -0.79 -5.46 0.04
N PHE A 225 -0.12 -6.43 -0.59
CA PHE A 225 1.21 -6.23 -1.16
C PHE A 225 1.21 -5.21 -2.29
N VAL A 226 0.19 -5.18 -3.14
CA VAL A 226 0.09 -4.22 -4.27
C VAL A 226 -0.17 -2.81 -3.77
N TRP A 227 -1.00 -2.66 -2.74
CA TRP A 227 -1.43 -1.34 -2.23
C TRP A 227 -0.57 -0.81 -1.09
N GLY A 228 0.36 -1.64 -0.59
CA GLY A 228 1.30 -1.30 0.46
C GLY A 228 0.65 -1.22 1.86
N PRO A 229 1.47 -0.90 2.88
CA PRO A 229 1.04 -0.95 4.28
C PRO A 229 -0.08 0.04 4.63
N ALA A 230 -0.30 1.09 3.84
CA ALA A 230 -1.32 2.10 4.10
C ALA A 230 -2.76 1.54 4.21
N VAL A 231 -3.03 0.39 3.57
CA VAL A 231 -4.33 -0.28 3.69
C VAL A 231 -4.59 -0.76 5.12
N PHE A 232 -3.57 -1.27 5.80
CA PHE A 232 -3.67 -1.72 7.19
C PHE A 232 -3.73 -0.56 8.17
N ALA A 233 -2.95 0.51 7.92
CA ALA A 233 -3.03 1.74 8.69
C ALA A 233 -4.47 2.29 8.69
N THR A 234 -5.05 2.44 7.48
CA THR A 234 -6.43 2.91 7.30
C THR A 234 -7.45 1.97 7.97
N ARG A 235 -7.21 0.65 7.85
CA ARG A 235 -8.04 -0.38 8.47
C ARG A 235 -8.07 -0.24 9.99
N LEU A 236 -6.92 -0.05 10.63
CA LEU A 236 -6.85 0.14 12.08
C LEU A 236 -7.51 1.47 12.49
N ASP A 237 -7.29 2.55 11.74
CA ASP A 237 -7.87 3.86 12.04
C ASP A 237 -9.41 3.83 12.05
N VAL A 238 -10.02 3.21 11.04
CA VAL A 238 -11.48 3.10 10.99
C VAL A 238 -12.03 2.22 12.11
N LEU A 239 -11.33 1.16 12.50
CA LEU A 239 -11.77 0.33 13.62
C LEU A 239 -11.72 1.06 14.95
N VAL A 240 -10.72 1.93 15.15
CA VAL A 240 -10.65 2.81 16.32
C VAL A 240 -11.82 3.80 16.30
N ALA A 241 -12.01 4.54 15.21
CA ALA A 241 -13.11 5.51 15.09
C ALA A 241 -14.50 4.87 15.25
N LEU A 242 -14.66 3.63 14.79
CA LEU A 242 -15.91 2.89 14.93
C LEU A 242 -16.08 2.21 16.31
N GLY A 243 -15.03 2.15 17.14
CA GLY A 243 -15.08 1.45 18.43
C GLY A 243 -15.20 -0.07 18.30
N ARG A 244 -14.66 -0.66 17.23
CA ARG A 244 -14.77 -2.11 16.92
C ARG A 244 -13.71 -2.91 17.66
N HIS A 245 -13.77 -2.91 19.00
CA HIS A 245 -12.73 -3.49 19.87
C HIS A 245 -12.43 -4.97 19.56
N ASP A 246 -13.47 -5.79 19.36
CA ASP A 246 -13.31 -7.22 19.04
C ASP A 246 -12.53 -7.44 17.74
N TRP A 247 -12.66 -6.53 16.78
CA TRP A 247 -11.96 -6.63 15.50
C TRP A 247 -10.51 -6.19 15.64
N ILE A 248 -10.27 -5.11 16.40
CA ILE A 248 -8.93 -4.65 16.75
C ILE A 248 -8.13 -5.77 17.45
N GLU A 249 -8.71 -6.42 18.45
CA GLU A 249 -8.05 -7.49 19.22
C GLU A 249 -7.71 -8.71 18.36
N ARG A 250 -8.40 -8.93 17.24
CA ARG A 250 -8.07 -10.01 16.29
C ARG A 250 -7.02 -9.59 15.26
N GLU A 251 -7.08 -8.37 14.75
CA GLU A 251 -6.30 -7.94 13.59
C GLU A 251 -4.96 -7.29 14.00
N ALA A 252 -4.98 -6.38 14.98
CA ALA A 252 -3.83 -5.57 15.37
C ALA A 252 -2.62 -6.37 15.91
N PRO A 253 -2.77 -7.48 16.67
CA PRO A 253 -1.61 -8.20 17.19
C PRO A 253 -0.64 -8.70 16.12
N SER A 254 -1.16 -9.11 14.95
CA SER A 254 -0.31 -9.57 13.83
C SER A 254 0.50 -8.44 13.18
N LEU A 255 0.07 -7.19 13.36
CA LEU A 255 0.70 -6.00 12.81
C LEU A 255 1.63 -5.31 13.83
N LEU A 256 1.62 -5.75 15.09
CA LEU A 256 2.47 -5.23 16.15
C LEU A 256 3.89 -5.81 16.05
N GLN A 257 4.65 -5.33 15.07
CA GLN A 257 6.01 -5.79 14.79
C GLN A 257 7.01 -4.63 14.93
N PRO A 258 8.07 -4.78 15.75
CA PRO A 258 9.04 -3.71 15.98
C PRO A 258 9.68 -3.18 14.70
N GLY A 259 9.78 -1.86 14.60
CA GLY A 259 10.46 -1.17 13.50
C GLY A 259 9.72 -1.24 12.16
N THR A 260 8.42 -1.56 12.19
CA THR A 260 7.56 -1.53 11.01
C THR A 260 6.73 -0.25 10.97
N LEU A 261 6.30 0.17 9.79
CA LEU A 261 5.41 1.33 9.62
C LEU A 261 4.09 1.15 10.39
N LEU A 262 3.63 -0.09 10.57
CA LEU A 262 2.34 -0.42 11.16
C LEU A 262 2.36 -0.58 12.67
N GLU A 263 3.55 -0.67 13.28
CA GLU A 263 3.71 -0.74 14.73
C GLU A 263 2.93 0.36 15.49
N PRO A 264 3.11 1.66 15.20
CA PRO A 264 2.38 2.71 15.92
C PRO A 264 0.86 2.62 15.73
N PHE A 265 0.39 2.21 14.55
CA PHE A 265 -1.04 2.04 14.30
C PHE A 265 -1.64 0.89 15.11
N ALA A 266 -0.92 -0.24 15.19
CA ALA A 266 -1.33 -1.39 15.99
C ALA A 266 -1.33 -1.06 17.49
N LEU A 267 -0.31 -0.36 17.98
CA LEU A 267 -0.24 0.15 19.34
C LEU A 267 -1.41 1.08 19.65
N ARG A 268 -1.69 2.07 18.79
CA ARG A 268 -2.82 2.99 18.97
C ARG A 268 -4.14 2.25 19.03
N ALA A 269 -4.36 1.30 18.11
CA ALA A 269 -5.60 0.56 18.06
C ALA A 269 -5.82 -0.29 19.32
N LEU A 270 -4.79 -1.03 19.75
CA LEU A 270 -4.85 -1.82 20.99
C LEU A 270 -5.01 -0.93 22.23
N GLY A 271 -4.32 0.21 22.28
CA GLY A 271 -4.48 1.21 23.35
C GLY A 271 -5.92 1.72 23.43
N ALA A 272 -6.54 2.03 22.29
CA ALA A 272 -7.95 2.42 22.22
C ALA A 272 -8.90 1.33 22.72
N ALA A 273 -8.75 0.09 22.22
CA ALA A 273 -9.64 -1.02 22.57
C ALA A 273 -9.54 -1.42 24.05
N ARG A 274 -8.33 -1.33 24.62
CA ARG A 274 -8.04 -1.72 26.01
C ARG A 274 -8.12 -0.57 27.00
N ARG A 275 -8.24 0.67 26.52
CA ARG A 275 -8.11 1.91 27.33
C ARG A 275 -6.79 1.95 28.08
N ASP A 276 -5.71 1.70 27.35
CA ASP A 276 -4.36 1.60 27.88
C ASP A 276 -3.53 2.81 27.40
N ASP A 277 -3.35 3.77 28.31
CA ASP A 277 -2.61 5.01 28.04
C ASP A 277 -1.11 4.76 27.79
N GLU A 278 -0.55 3.66 28.30
CA GLU A 278 0.85 3.30 28.04
C GLU A 278 1.03 2.86 26.58
N LEU A 279 0.09 2.07 26.05
CA LEU A 279 0.08 1.71 24.63
C LEU A 279 -0.10 2.92 23.72
N LEU A 280 -0.95 3.88 24.10
CA LEU A 280 -1.14 5.13 23.36
C LEU A 280 0.12 6.00 23.38
N SER A 281 0.76 6.16 24.54
CA SER A 281 2.03 6.90 24.67
C SER A 281 3.13 6.28 23.81
N ARG A 282 3.22 4.94 23.81
CA ARG A 282 4.17 4.23 22.96
C ARG A 282 3.86 4.39 21.48
N ALA A 283 2.58 4.41 21.08
CA ALA A 283 2.20 4.68 19.70
C ALA A 283 2.70 6.05 19.23
N ASP A 284 2.50 7.09 20.05
CA ASP A 284 2.95 8.45 19.75
C ASP A 284 4.47 8.55 19.61
N GLU A 285 5.23 7.90 20.51
CA GLU A 285 6.69 7.80 20.37
C GLU A 285 7.11 7.14 19.05
N ARG A 286 6.45 6.03 18.68
CA ARG A 286 6.76 5.30 17.43
C ARG A 286 6.36 6.12 16.19
N PHE A 287 5.26 6.86 16.22
CA PHE A 287 4.90 7.77 15.13
C PHE A 287 5.97 8.86 14.95
N ALA A 288 6.45 9.47 16.04
CA ALA A 288 7.47 10.50 16.01
C ALA A 288 8.81 9.96 15.47
N GLU A 289 9.24 8.77 15.91
CA GLU A 289 10.46 8.12 15.41
C GLU A 289 10.43 7.86 13.90
N LEU A 290 9.25 7.56 13.35
CA LEU A 290 9.03 7.31 11.92
C LEU A 290 8.72 8.59 11.11
N GLY A 291 8.58 9.75 11.77
CA GLY A 291 8.21 11.02 11.13
C GLY A 291 6.78 11.05 10.59
N LEU A 292 5.85 10.38 11.27
CA LEU A 292 4.44 10.25 10.88
C LEU A 292 3.55 11.24 11.67
N ASP A 293 3.97 12.49 11.74
CA ASP A 293 3.37 13.52 12.60
C ASP A 293 1.87 13.73 12.33
N TRP A 294 1.46 13.68 11.06
CA TRP A 294 0.06 13.82 10.70
C TRP A 294 -0.80 12.69 11.28
N HIS A 295 -0.30 11.45 11.24
CA HIS A 295 -1.01 10.30 11.79
C HIS A 295 -1.09 10.37 13.30
N ALA A 296 -0.01 10.78 13.99
CA ALA A 296 -0.03 11.02 15.44
C ALA A 296 -1.10 12.04 15.83
N ALA A 297 -1.19 13.15 15.09
CA ALA A 297 -2.19 14.20 15.34
C ALA A 297 -3.64 13.74 15.17
N GLN A 298 -3.91 12.58 14.57
CA GLN A 298 -5.28 12.04 14.46
C GLN A 298 -5.72 11.24 15.68
N THR A 299 -4.83 10.90 16.62
CA THR A 299 -5.14 9.98 17.72
C THR A 299 -6.37 10.43 18.54
N GLU A 300 -6.39 11.68 19.02
CA GLU A 300 -7.52 12.18 19.82
C GLU A 300 -8.85 12.16 19.07
N ARG A 301 -8.83 12.55 17.79
CA ARG A 301 -10.01 12.56 16.91
C ARG A 301 -10.59 11.16 16.71
N LEU A 302 -9.73 10.19 16.41
CA LEU A 302 -10.14 8.81 16.23
C LEU A 302 -10.71 8.23 17.53
N LEU A 303 -10.12 8.52 18.69
CA LEU A 303 -10.64 8.08 20.00
C LEU A 303 -12.00 8.72 20.34
N ALA A 304 -12.24 9.95 19.88
CA ALA A 304 -13.54 10.61 20.02
C ALA A 304 -14.61 10.02 19.07
N GLY A 305 -14.21 9.13 18.16
CA GLY A 305 -15.07 8.50 17.16
C GLY A 305 -15.14 9.24 15.83
N ILE A 306 -14.56 10.47 15.78
CA ILE A 306 -14.14 11.33 14.66
C ILE A 306 -13.92 12.78 15.13
#